data_AF-A0A495ZCV1-F1
#
_entry.id   AF-A0A495ZCV1-F1
#
_cell.length_a   1.000
_cell.length_b   1.000
_cell.length_c   1.000
_cell.angle_alpha   90.00
_cell.angle_beta   90.00
_cell.angle_gamma   90.00
#
_symmetry.space_group_name_H-M   'P 1'
#
loop_
_entity.id
_entity.type
_entity.pdbx_description
1 polymer ?
#
loop_
_entity_poly.entity_id
_entity_poly.type
_entity_poly.pdbx_seq_one_letter_code
_entity_poly.pdbx_strand_id
1 'polypeptide(L)'
;MGKRISINRPSLRWQSNCRRYTVLISKFCLLKMVEMAQEHYPNEVGTSLVGCYSDDGFKASVLELAPLSSDSKGSRTSFYRGVAGLRNFFTKLRKTFSGRRHYVGEWHSHPDGKPIPSGMDNHNQLEIAKDIKTDCPECILIIIGGTDSNFDKIGVFVYSRKHGRVMLYDADR
;
A
#
# COMPACT_ATOMS: atom_id res chain seq x y z
N MET A 1 -19.52 1.58 -13.58
CA MET A 1 -19.61 0.14 -13.92
C MET A 1 -18.39 -0.55 -13.30
N GLY A 2 -18.48 -0.90 -12.02
CA GLY A 2 -17.37 -1.46 -11.23
C GLY A 2 -17.01 -2.86 -11.75
N LYS A 3 -15.72 -3.11 -12.00
CA LYS A 3 -15.27 -4.37 -12.61
C LYS A 3 -14.95 -5.40 -11.53
N ARG A 4 -15.54 -6.59 -11.69
CA ARG A 4 -15.25 -7.83 -10.94
C ARG A 4 -13.77 -8.19 -11.06
N ILE A 5 -13.13 -8.43 -9.90
CA ILE A 5 -11.77 -8.98 -9.81
C ILE A 5 -11.75 -10.35 -10.52
N SER A 6 -10.98 -10.47 -11.60
CA SER A 6 -10.83 -11.72 -12.38
C SER A 6 -10.31 -12.85 -11.50
N ILE A 7 -10.94 -14.03 -11.57
CA ILE A 7 -10.83 -15.13 -10.58
C ILE A 7 -9.53 -15.95 -10.75
N ASN A 8 -8.80 -15.85 -11.87
CA ASN A 8 -7.76 -16.84 -12.23
C ASN A 8 -6.31 -16.54 -11.81
N ARG A 9 -5.98 -15.36 -11.27
CA ARG A 9 -4.61 -15.03 -10.80
C ARG A 9 -4.55 -14.81 -9.29
N PRO A 10 -3.55 -15.30 -8.55
CA PRO A 10 -3.46 -15.08 -7.10
C PRO A 10 -3.12 -13.63 -6.73
N SER A 11 -2.56 -12.89 -7.67
CA SER A 11 -2.21 -11.47 -7.55
C SER A 11 -2.64 -10.70 -8.80
N LEU A 12 -2.78 -9.39 -8.64
CA LEU A 12 -2.97 -8.43 -9.72
C LEU A 12 -1.70 -7.60 -9.91
N ARG A 13 -1.42 -7.18 -11.13
CA ARG A 13 -0.18 -6.49 -11.52
C ARG A 13 -0.43 -5.03 -11.89
N TRP A 14 0.34 -4.15 -11.27
CA TRP A 14 0.48 -2.74 -11.66
C TRP A 14 1.87 -2.47 -12.20
N GLN A 15 1.98 -1.63 -13.21
CA GLN A 15 3.24 -1.32 -13.85
C GLN A 15 3.35 0.15 -14.26
N SER A 16 4.54 0.72 -14.14
CA SER A 16 4.84 2.08 -14.63
C SER A 16 4.79 2.12 -16.15
N ASN A 17 4.55 3.30 -16.74
CA ASN A 17 4.42 3.44 -18.19
C ASN A 17 5.70 3.00 -18.95
N CYS A 18 6.88 3.25 -18.37
CA CYS A 18 8.16 2.81 -18.91
C CYS A 18 8.52 1.35 -18.57
N ARG A 19 7.61 0.62 -17.91
CA ARG A 19 7.75 -0.79 -17.48
C ARG A 19 8.89 -1.08 -16.51
N ARG A 20 9.55 -0.05 -15.99
CA ARG A 20 10.63 -0.18 -15.01
C ARG A 20 10.10 -0.72 -13.69
N TYR A 21 9.14 -0.01 -13.09
CA TYR A 21 8.55 -0.39 -11.81
C TYR A 21 7.34 -1.31 -11.99
N THR A 22 7.30 -2.40 -11.24
CA THR A 22 6.19 -3.36 -11.21
C THR A 22 5.78 -3.66 -9.77
N VAL A 23 4.49 -3.64 -9.46
CA VAL A 23 3.95 -4.04 -8.16
C VAL A 23 2.93 -5.15 -8.37
N LEU A 24 3.16 -6.29 -7.73
CA LEU A 24 2.20 -7.38 -7.64
C LEU A 24 1.49 -7.30 -6.29
N ILE A 25 0.16 -7.18 -6.30
CA ILE A 25 -0.63 -7.11 -5.06
C ILE A 25 -1.43 -8.41 -4.96
N SER A 26 -1.26 -9.14 -3.86
CA SER A 26 -2.07 -10.33 -3.60
C SER A 26 -3.55 -9.95 -3.53
N LYS A 27 -4.43 -10.81 -4.06
CA LYS A 27 -5.87 -10.60 -3.95
C LYS A 27 -6.34 -10.52 -2.50
N PHE A 28 -5.71 -11.32 -1.64
CA PHE A 28 -5.97 -11.30 -0.20
C PHE A 28 -5.78 -9.88 0.37
N CYS A 29 -4.66 -9.23 0.06
CA CYS A 29 -4.41 -7.85 0.50
C CYS A 29 -5.47 -6.89 -0.03
N LEU A 30 -5.80 -6.94 -1.32
CA LEU A 30 -6.80 -6.04 -1.91
C LEU A 30 -8.18 -6.19 -1.25
N LEU A 31 -8.63 -7.44 -1.07
CA LEU A 31 -9.91 -7.71 -0.40
C LEU A 31 -9.90 -7.21 1.04
N LYS A 32 -8.80 -7.44 1.78
CA LYS A 32 -8.67 -6.98 3.17
C LYS A 32 -8.65 -5.45 3.27
N MET A 33 -7.99 -4.75 2.33
CA MET A 33 -8.00 -3.29 2.28
C MET A 33 -9.41 -2.74 2.05
N VAL A 34 -10.17 -3.35 1.14
CA VAL A 34 -11.57 -2.96 0.85
C VAL A 34 -12.45 -3.19 2.07
N GLU A 35 -12.36 -4.37 2.70
CA GLU A 35 -13.11 -4.69 3.93
C GLU A 35 -12.81 -3.66 5.04
N MET A 36 -11.52 -3.39 5.29
CA MET A 36 -11.12 -2.40 6.30
C MET A 36 -11.63 -0.99 5.97
N ALA A 37 -11.56 -0.57 4.71
CA ALA A 37 -12.07 0.73 4.27
C ALA A 37 -13.59 0.85 4.49
N GLN A 38 -14.35 -0.22 4.28
CA GLN A 38 -15.79 -0.27 4.55
C GLN A 38 -16.08 -0.22 6.05
N GLU A 39 -15.35 -0.99 6.87
CA GLU A 39 -15.50 -1.02 8.33
C GLU A 39 -15.24 0.34 9.00
N HIS A 40 -14.34 1.15 8.43
CA HIS A 40 -13.93 2.43 9.01
C HIS A 40 -14.59 3.65 8.35
N TYR A 41 -15.40 3.44 7.31
CA TYR A 41 -16.16 4.52 6.67
C TYR A 41 -16.99 5.28 7.73
N PRO A 42 -17.00 6.63 7.73
CA PRO A 42 -16.51 7.53 6.69
C PRO A 42 -15.08 8.05 6.89
N ASN A 43 -14.30 7.45 7.80
CA ASN A 43 -12.94 7.89 8.09
C ASN A 43 -11.91 7.12 7.26
N GLU A 44 -10.78 7.77 6.99
CA GLU A 44 -9.63 7.12 6.40
C GLU A 44 -9.03 6.07 7.35
N VAL A 45 -8.59 4.94 6.80
CA VAL A 45 -7.87 3.88 7.51
C VAL A 45 -6.73 3.37 6.64
N GLY A 46 -5.67 2.87 7.27
CA GLY A 46 -4.51 2.33 6.56
C GLY A 46 -3.58 1.53 7.45
N THR A 47 -2.67 0.79 6.83
CA THR A 47 -1.61 0.06 7.54
C THR A 47 -0.34 0.00 6.68
N SER A 48 0.75 -0.47 7.27
CA SER A 48 1.92 -0.82 6.49
C SER A 48 1.68 -2.04 5.61
N LEU A 49 2.38 -2.05 4.47
CA LEU A 49 2.42 -3.15 3.52
C LEU A 49 3.61 -4.05 3.81
N VAL A 50 3.37 -5.36 3.77
CA VAL A 50 4.40 -6.38 3.96
C VAL A 50 4.58 -7.16 2.67
N GLY A 51 5.83 -7.34 2.29
CA GLY A 51 6.17 -7.92 1.00
C GLY A 51 7.65 -8.21 0.84
N CYS A 52 8.07 -8.25 -0.42
CA CYS A 52 9.47 -8.35 -0.81
C CYS A 52 9.72 -7.64 -2.15
N TYR A 53 10.97 -7.26 -2.38
CA TYR A 53 11.45 -6.81 -3.68
C TYR A 53 12.18 -7.95 -4.42
N SER A 54 12.23 -7.86 -5.74
CA SER A 54 13.24 -8.53 -6.56
C SER A 54 14.63 -8.00 -6.24
N ASP A 55 15.67 -8.76 -6.60
CA ASP A 55 17.07 -8.40 -6.33
C ASP A 55 17.47 -7.05 -6.97
N ASP A 56 16.85 -6.68 -8.08
CA ASP A 56 17.07 -5.38 -8.74
C ASP A 56 16.30 -4.21 -8.12
N GLY A 57 15.41 -4.48 -7.16
CA GLY A 57 14.59 -3.49 -6.46
C GLY A 57 13.41 -2.91 -7.26
N PHE A 58 13.22 -3.31 -8.52
CA PHE A 58 12.22 -2.69 -9.41
C PHE A 58 10.87 -3.41 -9.44
N LYS A 59 10.80 -4.63 -8.90
CA LYS A 59 9.57 -5.38 -8.74
C LYS A 59 9.29 -5.63 -7.27
N ALA A 60 8.14 -5.18 -6.78
CA ALA A 60 7.67 -5.49 -5.45
C ALA A 60 6.49 -6.47 -5.47
N SER A 61 6.43 -7.35 -4.48
CA SER A 61 5.27 -8.20 -4.22
C SER A 61 4.69 -7.84 -2.86
N VAL A 62 3.47 -7.32 -2.83
CA VAL A 62 2.68 -7.05 -1.62
C VAL A 62 1.92 -8.33 -1.27
N LEU A 63 2.30 -8.94 -0.15
CA LEU A 63 1.87 -10.28 0.24
C LEU A 63 0.93 -10.27 1.44
N GLU A 64 1.15 -9.35 2.39
CA GLU A 64 0.41 -9.23 3.64
C GLU A 64 0.22 -7.76 4.04
N LEU A 65 -0.69 -7.51 4.99
CA LEU A 65 -0.85 -6.22 5.66
C LEU A 65 -0.34 -6.32 7.10
N ALA A 66 0.32 -5.27 7.58
CA ALA A 66 0.59 -5.12 9.00
C ALA A 66 -0.73 -4.94 9.78
N PRO A 67 -0.79 -5.29 11.08
CA PRO A 67 -1.96 -4.99 11.90
C PRO A 67 -2.21 -3.48 11.99
N LEU A 68 -3.48 -3.09 12.05
CA LEU A 68 -3.84 -1.72 12.40
C LEU A 68 -3.43 -1.45 13.86
N SER A 69 -2.51 -0.51 14.06
CA SER A 69 -2.08 -0.13 15.40
C SER A 69 -3.19 0.58 16.16
N SER A 70 -3.37 0.24 17.44
CA SER A 70 -4.45 0.76 18.29
C SER A 70 -4.36 2.26 18.59
N ASP A 71 -3.19 2.86 18.38
CA ASP A 71 -2.95 4.30 18.49
C ASP A 71 -3.13 5.05 17.15
N SER A 72 -3.62 4.38 16.10
CA SER A 72 -3.96 5.01 14.82
C SER A 72 -5.21 5.88 14.93
N LYS A 73 -5.24 6.97 14.18
CA LYS A 73 -6.36 7.93 14.17
C LYS A 73 -6.75 8.25 12.74
N GLY A 74 -8.00 7.96 12.39
CA GLY A 74 -8.61 8.33 11.12
C GLY A 74 -9.61 9.46 11.28
N SER A 75 -9.65 10.36 10.32
CA SER A 75 -10.72 11.32 10.08
C SER A 75 -11.21 11.18 8.64
N ARG A 76 -12.25 11.93 8.25
CA ARG A 76 -12.77 11.90 6.87
C ARG A 76 -11.75 12.28 5.79
N THR A 77 -10.70 13.01 6.15
CA THR A 77 -9.75 13.60 5.19
C THR A 77 -8.29 13.49 5.64
N SER A 78 -8.02 12.67 6.65
CA SER A 78 -6.65 12.41 7.11
C SER A 78 -6.55 11.12 7.90
N PHE A 79 -5.42 10.45 7.75
CA PHE A 79 -5.06 9.27 8.52
C PHE A 79 -3.67 9.43 9.15
N TYR A 80 -3.60 9.18 10.46
CA TYR A 80 -2.35 9.04 11.19
C TYR A 80 -2.18 7.57 11.60
N ARG A 81 -1.20 6.89 11.02
CA ARG A 81 -0.88 5.51 11.38
C ARG A 81 -0.09 5.49 12.69
N GLY A 82 -0.66 4.84 13.69
CA GLY A 82 0.00 4.58 14.96
C GLY A 82 1.18 3.61 14.81
N VAL A 83 1.99 3.48 15.86
CA VAL A 83 3.18 2.61 15.88
C VAL A 83 3.11 1.52 16.94
N ALA A 84 2.06 1.52 17.77
CA ALA A 84 1.89 0.52 18.82
C ALA A 84 1.94 -0.90 18.24
N GLY A 85 2.82 -1.73 18.82
CA GLY A 85 3.00 -3.12 18.43
C GLY A 85 3.80 -3.38 17.15
N LEU A 86 4.04 -2.38 16.28
CA LEU A 86 4.66 -2.62 14.97
C LEU A 86 6.10 -3.10 15.06
N ARG A 87 6.89 -2.58 15.99
CA ARG A 87 8.27 -3.05 16.20
C ARG A 87 8.30 -4.56 16.50
N ASN A 88 7.40 -5.01 17.36
CA ASN A 88 7.31 -6.43 17.74
C ASN A 88 6.80 -7.27 16.56
N PHE A 89 5.81 -6.77 15.82
CA PHE A 89 5.30 -7.40 14.60
C PHE A 89 6.42 -7.61 13.57
N PHE A 90 7.12 -6.55 13.17
CA PHE A 90 8.20 -6.66 12.17
C PHE A 90 9.39 -7.50 12.65
N THR A 91 9.70 -7.48 13.95
CA THR A 91 10.73 -8.37 14.51
C THR A 91 10.35 -9.84 14.38
N LYS A 92 9.10 -10.20 14.69
CA LYS A 92 8.58 -11.56 14.55
C LYS A 92 8.47 -11.98 13.09
N LEU A 93 7.98 -11.09 12.23
CA LEU A 93 7.89 -11.29 10.78
C LEU A 93 9.26 -11.64 10.20
N ARG A 94 10.28 -10.82 10.50
CA ARG A 94 11.65 -11.04 10.01
C ARG A 94 12.19 -12.41 10.44
N LYS A 95 11.96 -12.83 11.68
CA LYS A 95 12.36 -14.15 12.17
C LYS A 95 11.63 -15.29 11.44
N THR A 96 10.31 -15.17 11.33
CA THR A 96 9.43 -16.19 10.73
C THR A 96 9.77 -16.45 9.26
N PHE A 97 10.10 -15.41 8.52
CA PHE A 97 10.37 -15.50 7.08
C PHE A 97 11.87 -15.48 6.73
N SER A 98 12.75 -15.63 7.71
CA SER A 98 14.22 -15.58 7.52
C SER A 98 14.66 -14.31 6.77
N GLY A 99 14.03 -13.17 7.07
CA GLY A 99 14.30 -11.88 6.43
C GLY A 99 13.70 -11.67 5.04
N ARG A 100 13.08 -12.69 4.43
CA ARG A 100 12.51 -12.60 3.07
C ARG A 100 11.26 -11.73 2.97
N ARG A 101 10.55 -11.48 4.08
CA ARG A 101 9.41 -10.54 4.14
C ARG A 101 9.78 -9.34 5.00
N HIS A 102 9.47 -8.15 4.49
CA HIS A 102 9.79 -6.87 5.11
C HIS A 102 8.76 -5.80 4.73
N TYR A 103 8.94 -4.61 5.29
CA TYR A 103 8.16 -3.42 4.96
C TYR A 103 8.40 -2.99 3.50
N VAL A 104 7.32 -2.82 2.72
CA VAL A 104 7.42 -2.36 1.32
C VAL A 104 6.68 -1.05 1.06
N GLY A 105 5.97 -0.51 2.04
CA GLY A 105 5.28 0.77 1.92
C GLY A 105 4.05 0.87 2.79
N GLU A 106 3.11 1.72 2.41
CA GLU A 106 1.88 2.00 3.14
C GLU A 106 0.67 1.88 2.20
N TRP A 107 -0.50 1.67 2.78
CA TRP A 107 -1.76 1.91 2.09
C TRP A 107 -2.72 2.65 3.00
N HIS A 108 -3.68 3.35 2.40
CA HIS A 108 -4.83 3.90 3.11
C HIS A 108 -6.04 4.09 2.19
N SER A 109 -7.20 4.32 2.78
CA SER A 109 -8.45 4.60 2.06
C SER A 109 -8.68 6.10 1.88
N HIS A 110 -9.30 6.51 0.78
CA HIS A 110 -9.90 7.84 0.59
C HIS A 110 -11.43 7.71 0.45
N PRO A 111 -12.20 7.79 1.55
CA PRO A 111 -13.66 7.77 1.52
C PRO A 111 -14.22 8.90 0.65
N ASP A 112 -15.17 8.59 -0.22
CA ASP A 112 -15.82 9.47 -1.20
C ASP A 112 -14.83 10.16 -2.18
N GLY A 113 -13.56 9.76 -2.15
CA GLY A 113 -12.46 10.40 -2.85
C GLY A 113 -11.98 9.63 -4.08
N LYS A 114 -11.10 10.28 -4.85
CA LYS A 114 -10.29 9.62 -5.87
C LYS A 114 -9.06 8.99 -5.19
N PRO A 115 -8.53 7.87 -5.72
CA PRO A 115 -7.33 7.26 -5.18
C PRO A 115 -6.06 7.99 -5.67
N ILE A 116 -5.97 9.29 -5.36
CA ILE A 116 -4.90 10.18 -5.78
C ILE A 116 -4.24 10.73 -4.50
N PRO A 117 -2.91 10.62 -4.34
CA PRO A 117 -2.22 11.11 -3.14
C PRO A 117 -2.36 12.62 -2.98
N SER A 118 -2.75 13.06 -1.79
CA SER A 118 -2.74 14.45 -1.37
C SER A 118 -1.31 15.01 -1.29
N GLY A 119 -1.17 16.33 -1.14
CA GLY A 119 0.15 16.95 -0.91
C GLY A 119 0.87 16.37 0.31
N MET A 120 0.13 16.10 1.38
CA MET A 120 0.65 15.49 2.60
C MET A 120 1.10 14.04 2.38
N ASP A 121 0.33 13.25 1.62
CA ASP A 121 0.73 11.87 1.26
C ASP A 121 2.04 11.86 0.47
N ASN A 122 2.16 12.78 -0.50
CA ASN A 122 3.38 12.89 -1.30
C ASN A 122 4.59 13.24 -0.43
N HIS A 123 4.43 14.17 0.51
CA HIS A 123 5.51 14.57 1.42
C HIS A 123 5.92 13.40 2.32
N ASN A 124 4.97 12.78 3.01
CA ASN A 124 5.24 11.68 3.95
C ASN A 124 5.92 10.49 3.26
N GLN A 125 5.43 10.07 2.09
CA GLN A 125 6.02 8.93 1.38
C GLN A 125 7.41 9.23 0.83
N LEU A 126 7.69 10.49 0.42
CA LEU A 126 9.04 10.88 0.02
C LEU A 126 10.01 10.89 1.20
N GLU A 127 9.58 11.35 2.38
CA GLU A 127 10.39 11.28 3.60
C GLU A 127 10.70 9.82 3.96
N ILE A 128 9.71 8.94 3.92
CA ILE A 128 9.89 7.49 4.14
C ILE A 128 10.90 6.89 3.14
N ALA A 129 10.78 7.20 1.85
CA ALA A 129 11.68 6.68 0.82
C ALA A 129 13.11 7.20 0.97
N LYS A 130 13.29 8.43 1.48
CA LYS A 130 14.59 9.05 1.74
C LYS A 130 15.25 8.57 3.02
N ASP A 131 14.47 8.15 4.02
CA ASP A 131 15.02 7.61 5.27
C ASP A 131 15.77 6.30 5.00
N ILE A 132 17.09 6.34 5.24
CA ILE A 132 17.96 5.18 5.06
C ILE A 132 17.66 4.08 6.08
N LYS A 133 17.07 4.42 7.23
CA LYS A 133 16.72 3.46 8.29
C LYS A 133 15.53 2.59 7.92
N THR A 134 14.65 3.08 7.04
CA THR A 134 13.48 2.31 6.57
C THR A 134 13.88 1.25 5.54
N ASP A 135 15.05 1.39 4.91
CA ASP A 135 15.58 0.46 3.91
C ASP A 135 14.57 0.13 2.78
N CYS A 136 13.76 1.12 2.42
CA CYS A 136 12.69 1.01 1.42
C CYS A 136 12.84 2.13 0.38
N PRO A 137 13.84 2.05 -0.52
CA PRO A 137 14.13 3.12 -1.47
C PRO A 137 13.05 3.31 -2.54
N GLU A 138 12.15 2.34 -2.72
CA GLU A 138 11.08 2.32 -3.71
C GLU A 138 9.72 2.12 -3.02
N CYS A 139 9.40 3.01 -2.09
CA CYS A 139 8.26 2.89 -1.17
C CYS A 139 6.92 2.89 -1.91
N ILE A 140 6.12 1.85 -1.70
CA ILE A 140 4.81 1.70 -2.34
C ILE A 140 3.77 2.51 -1.57
N LEU A 141 2.90 3.22 -2.30
CA LEU A 141 1.64 3.72 -1.76
C LEU A 141 0.47 3.11 -2.54
N ILE A 142 -0.46 2.49 -1.82
CA ILE A 142 -1.74 2.06 -2.38
C ILE A 142 -2.85 2.91 -1.77
N ILE A 143 -3.71 3.47 -2.61
CA ILE A 143 -4.90 4.20 -2.16
C ILE A 143 -6.15 3.50 -2.68
N ILE A 144 -7.07 3.18 -1.76
CA ILE A 144 -8.39 2.64 -2.11
C ILE A 144 -9.43 3.76 -1.96
N GLY A 145 -10.00 4.19 -3.09
CA GLY A 145 -11.06 5.20 -3.13
C GLY A 145 -12.42 4.59 -3.43
N GLY A 146 -13.48 5.17 -2.87
CA GLY A 146 -14.86 4.75 -3.11
C GLY A 146 -15.80 5.21 -2.02
N THR A 147 -17.02 4.68 -2.04
CA THR A 147 -18.11 5.05 -1.12
C THR A 147 -18.38 3.91 -0.14
N ASP A 148 -19.22 4.17 0.87
CA ASP A 148 -19.70 3.18 1.87
C ASP A 148 -20.05 1.79 1.29
N SER A 149 -20.70 1.79 0.13
CA SER A 149 -21.27 0.65 -0.55
C SER A 149 -20.31 0.07 -1.61
N ASN A 150 -19.28 0.81 -2.02
CA ASN A 150 -18.41 0.39 -3.12
C ASN A 150 -17.04 1.09 -3.11
N PHE A 151 -16.05 0.42 -2.53
CA PHE A 151 -14.63 0.75 -2.68
C PHE A 151 -14.01 0.00 -3.86
N ASP A 152 -14.06 0.61 -5.06
CA ASP A 152 -13.65 -0.03 -6.33
C ASP A 152 -12.53 0.69 -7.10
N LYS A 153 -12.02 1.81 -6.57
CA LYS A 153 -10.96 2.60 -7.22
C LYS A 153 -9.64 2.34 -6.51
N ILE A 154 -8.64 1.92 -7.27
CA ILE A 154 -7.31 1.61 -6.74
C ILE A 154 -6.29 2.49 -7.45
N GLY A 155 -5.51 3.23 -6.68
CA GLY A 155 -4.34 3.98 -7.12
C GLY A 155 -3.09 3.31 -6.56
N VAL A 156 -2.08 3.09 -7.40
CA VAL A 156 -0.82 2.47 -6.99
C VAL A 156 0.33 3.36 -7.43
N PHE A 157 1.21 3.69 -6.49
CA PHE A 157 2.32 4.60 -6.68
C PHE A 157 3.59 4.01 -6.08
N VAL A 158 4.72 4.34 -6.68
CA VAL A 158 6.06 4.11 -6.12
C VAL A 158 6.69 5.46 -5.84
N TYR A 159 7.18 5.65 -4.62
CA TYR A 159 8.00 6.78 -4.23
C TYR A 159 9.45 6.36 -4.24
N SER A 160 10.11 6.63 -5.35
CA SER A 160 11.53 6.36 -5.54
C SER A 160 12.36 7.41 -4.85
N ARG A 161 13.34 6.98 -4.06
CA ARG A 161 14.39 7.84 -3.49
C ARG A 161 15.11 8.64 -4.58
N LYS A 162 15.29 8.06 -5.78
CA LYS A 162 16.02 8.69 -6.89
C LYS A 162 15.11 9.43 -7.87
N HIS A 163 13.93 8.89 -8.15
CA HIS A 163 13.09 9.39 -9.25
C HIS A 163 11.81 10.10 -8.77
N GLY A 164 11.60 10.21 -7.45
CA GLY A 164 10.38 10.76 -6.88
C GLY A 164 9.17 9.85 -7.13
N ARG A 165 7.99 10.45 -7.24
CA ARG A 165 6.73 9.72 -7.40
C ARG A 165 6.55 9.19 -8.83
N VAL A 166 6.29 7.89 -8.93
CA VAL A 166 5.93 7.18 -10.16
C VAL A 166 4.53 6.59 -10.01
N MET A 167 3.64 6.88 -10.95
CA MET A 167 2.30 6.28 -11.00
C MET A 167 2.35 4.95 -11.76
N LEU A 168 1.67 3.95 -11.23
CA LEU A 168 1.52 2.65 -11.87
C LEU A 168 0.09 2.43 -12.36
N TYR A 169 -0.05 1.67 -13.43
CA TYR A 169 -1.31 1.36 -14.10
C TYR A 169 -1.60 -0.13 -14.02
N ASP A 170 -2.88 -0.50 -13.90
CA ASP A 170 -3.33 -1.88 -13.93
C ASP A 170 -2.95 -2.52 -15.27
N ALA A 171 -2.05 -3.51 -15.20
CA ALA A 171 -1.44 -4.17 -16.35
C ALA A 171 -2.08 -5.55 -16.63
N ASP A 172 -3.17 -5.87 -15.93
CA ASP A 172 -3.99 -7.07 -16.16
C ASP A 172 -5.34 -6.73 -16.82
N ARG A 173 -5.51 -5.47 -17.24
CA ARG A 173 -6.63 -4.98 -18.05
C ARG A 173 -6.37 -4.99 -19.54
#